data_AF-A0A6V7MAC6-F1
#
_entry.id   AF-A0A6V7MAC6-F1
#
_cell.length_a   1.000
_cell.length_b   1.000
_cell.length_c   1.000
_cell.angle_alpha   90.00
_cell.angle_beta   90.00
_cell.angle_gamma   90.00
#
_symmetry.space_group_name_H-M   'P 1'
#
loop_
_entity.id
_entity.type
_entity.pdbx_description
1 polymer ?
#
loop_
_entity_poly.entity_id
_entity_poly.type
_entity_poly.pdbx_seq_one_letter_code
_entity_poly.pdbx_strand_id
1 'polypeptide(L)'
;VIRKFMRFSLGLLSSTQGVESFRDDEISVINNIKSKLSPRDNVYFDKLTNDLRDNPPKNRVAILEFLLHMSQLGERDRFSLHDMRLGLPSPAPSTSAQTPSGQIVAVNTPDSQGTPLSSCRIFNEDCISEDLLVQELIYSFQGIEGRILKLDTSYGFQIAHQAKLNRYQHQAVLRLSELGYLHNVVRRGLERISPKGAGRVSDSLAAALHKELSEYY
;
A
#
# COMPACT_ATOMS: atom_id res chain seq x y z
N VAL A 1 -4.19 -13.52 6.26
CA VAL A 1 -5.49 -12.81 6.41
C VAL A 1 -5.58 -12.02 7.72
N ILE A 2 -5.73 -12.66 8.89
CA ILE A 2 -5.92 -12.00 10.21
C ILE A 2 -4.94 -10.84 10.49
N ARG A 3 -3.63 -11.04 10.27
CA ARG A 3 -2.60 -9.99 10.44
C ARG A 3 -2.77 -8.75 9.54
N LYS A 4 -3.49 -8.85 8.42
CA LYS A 4 -3.82 -7.72 7.52
C LYS A 4 -5.00 -6.93 8.08
N PHE A 5 -6.07 -7.62 8.50
CA PHE A 5 -7.22 -7.00 9.16
C PHE A 5 -6.82 -6.29 10.46
N MET A 6 -6.04 -6.93 11.33
CA MET A 6 -5.58 -6.31 12.59
C MET A 6 -4.79 -5.01 12.35
N ARG A 7 -3.91 -4.97 11.34
CA ARG A 7 -3.18 -3.75 10.97
C ARG A 7 -4.09 -2.66 10.40
N PHE A 8 -5.08 -3.04 9.60
CA PHE A 8 -6.09 -2.12 9.07
C PHE A 8 -6.93 -1.51 10.20
N SER A 9 -7.48 -2.34 11.10
CA SER A 9 -8.23 -1.88 12.27
C SER A 9 -7.41 -0.97 13.20
N LEU A 10 -6.14 -1.32 13.47
CA LEU A 10 -5.24 -0.46 14.25
C LEU A 10 -4.95 0.87 13.54
N GLY A 11 -4.80 0.87 12.22
CA GLY A 11 -4.63 2.09 11.42
C GLY A 11 -5.85 3.01 11.51
N LEU A 12 -7.06 2.46 11.35
CA LEU A 12 -8.31 3.23 11.50
C LEU A 12 -8.44 3.83 12.91
N LEU A 13 -8.33 3.00 13.95
CA LEU A 13 -8.50 3.43 15.34
C LEU A 13 -7.43 4.44 15.78
N SER A 14 -6.19 4.31 15.31
CA SER A 14 -5.12 5.26 15.58
C SER A 14 -5.31 6.58 14.82
N SER A 15 -5.92 6.58 13.63
CA SER A 15 -6.20 7.79 12.86
C SER A 15 -7.35 8.63 13.45
N THR A 16 -8.17 8.03 14.33
CA THR A 16 -9.29 8.71 15.02
C THR A 16 -8.93 9.20 16.42
N GLN A 17 -7.74 8.91 16.95
CA GLN A 17 -7.31 9.37 18.27
C GLN A 17 -7.12 10.89 18.28
N GLY A 18 -8.04 11.60 18.94
CA GLY A 18 -8.03 13.06 19.08
C GLY A 18 -9.28 13.75 18.56
N VAL A 19 -10.19 13.05 17.85
CA VAL A 19 -11.51 13.60 17.53
C VAL A 19 -12.49 13.25 18.65
N GLU A 20 -12.66 14.16 19.60
CA GLU A 20 -13.81 14.16 20.51
C GLU A 20 -15.09 14.46 19.72
N SER A 21 -15.58 13.49 18.95
CA SER A 21 -16.78 13.64 18.10
C SER A 21 -18.09 13.65 18.89
N PHE A 22 -18.04 13.44 20.21
CA PHE A 22 -19.19 13.33 21.11
C PHE A 22 -19.77 14.71 21.44
N ARG A 23 -20.31 15.38 20.43
CA ARG A 23 -21.09 16.63 20.55
C ARG A 23 -22.57 16.40 20.90
N ASP A 24 -23.02 15.15 20.90
CA ASP A 24 -24.40 14.81 21.27
C ASP A 24 -24.52 14.54 22.77
N ASP A 25 -25.45 15.25 23.40
CA ASP A 25 -25.81 15.06 24.80
C ASP A 25 -26.31 13.62 25.05
N GLU A 26 -26.02 13.07 26.23
CA GLU A 26 -26.50 11.74 26.68
C GLU A 26 -28.00 11.55 26.43
N ILE A 27 -28.80 12.60 26.67
CA ILE A 27 -30.26 12.62 26.49
C ILE A 27 -30.63 12.48 25.00
N SER A 28 -29.87 13.09 24.09
CA SER A 28 -30.05 12.98 22.64
C SER A 28 -29.82 11.55 22.16
N VAL A 29 -28.71 10.93 22.60
CA VAL A 29 -28.36 9.54 22.26
C VAL A 29 -29.41 8.56 22.78
N ILE A 30 -29.85 8.71 24.04
CA ILE A 30 -30.92 7.92 24.65
C ILE A 30 -32.22 8.05 23.85
N ASN A 31 -32.63 9.26 23.48
CA ASN A 31 -33.86 9.48 22.71
C ASN A 31 -33.78 8.91 21.29
N ASN A 32 -32.61 8.96 20.64
CA ASN A 32 -32.37 8.34 19.33
C ASN A 32 -32.54 6.81 19.42
N ILE A 33 -31.93 6.16 20.41
CA ILE A 33 -32.08 4.72 20.66
C ILE A 33 -33.56 4.38 20.92
N LYS A 34 -34.24 5.12 21.81
CA LYS A 34 -35.66 4.90 22.11
C LYS A 34 -36.57 5.02 20.90
N SER A 35 -36.28 5.94 19.99
CA SER A 35 -37.04 6.13 18.74
C SER A 35 -36.95 4.94 17.77
N LYS A 36 -35.93 4.08 17.93
CA LYS A 36 -35.69 2.88 17.11
C LYS A 36 -36.12 1.57 17.78
N LEU A 37 -36.48 1.61 19.06
CA LEU A 37 -36.90 0.44 19.83
C LEU A 37 -38.43 0.28 19.85
N SER A 38 -38.88 -0.98 19.97
CA SER A 38 -40.28 -1.30 20.23
C SER A 38 -40.73 -0.71 21.57
N PRO A 39 -42.02 -0.34 21.75
CA PRO A 39 -42.54 0.12 23.04
C PRO A 39 -42.36 -0.90 24.18
N ARG A 40 -42.21 -2.20 23.88
CA ARG A 40 -41.86 -3.22 24.89
C ARG A 40 -40.38 -3.13 25.31
N ASP A 41 -39.49 -2.96 24.34
CA ASP A 41 -38.04 -2.93 24.55
C ASP A 41 -37.59 -1.63 25.21
N ASN A 42 -38.31 -0.53 24.96
CA ASN A 42 -38.10 0.76 25.62
C ASN A 42 -38.17 0.65 27.16
N VAL A 43 -39.05 -0.17 27.72
CA VAL A 43 -39.14 -0.37 29.19
C VAL A 43 -37.89 -1.07 29.74
N TYR A 44 -37.34 -2.03 29.00
CA TYR A 44 -36.09 -2.70 29.37
C TYR A 44 -34.87 -1.79 29.19
N PHE A 45 -34.87 -0.95 28.14
CA PHE A 45 -33.83 0.04 27.91
C PHE A 45 -33.83 1.15 28.96
N ASP A 46 -35.00 1.59 29.42
CA ASP A 46 -35.15 2.53 30.54
C ASP A 46 -34.61 1.93 31.84
N LYS A 47 -34.92 0.67 32.13
CA LYS A 47 -34.33 -0.03 33.27
C LYS A 47 -32.80 -0.11 33.15
N LEU A 48 -32.27 -0.55 32.01
CA LEU A 48 -30.83 -0.64 31.76
C LEU A 48 -30.14 0.72 31.90
N THR A 49 -30.77 1.80 31.44
CA THR A 49 -30.23 3.17 31.54
C THR A 49 -30.16 3.64 32.98
N ASN A 50 -31.13 3.27 33.82
CA ASN A 50 -31.10 3.55 35.26
C ASN A 50 -30.08 2.66 36.00
N ASP A 51 -30.04 1.36 35.71
CA ASP A 51 -29.06 0.43 36.27
C ASP A 51 -27.61 0.89 35.94
N LEU A 52 -27.39 1.48 34.74
CA LEU A 52 -26.11 2.09 34.31
C LEU A 52 -25.85 3.49 34.89
N ARG A 53 -26.81 4.12 35.57
CA ARG A 53 -26.63 5.38 36.29
C ARG A 53 -26.15 5.16 37.73
N ASP A 54 -26.56 4.06 38.35
CA ASP A 54 -26.19 3.74 39.74
C ASP A 54 -24.70 3.35 39.90
N ASN A 55 -24.08 2.77 38.86
CA ASN A 55 -22.62 2.53 38.83
C ASN A 55 -22.06 2.75 37.41
N PRO A 56 -21.80 4.00 37.00
CA PRO A 56 -21.60 4.33 35.60
C PRO A 56 -20.21 3.95 35.08
N PRO A 57 -20.10 3.21 33.95
CA PRO A 57 -18.83 3.02 33.27
C PRO A 57 -18.32 4.36 32.74
N LYS A 58 -17.00 4.58 32.82
CA LYS A 58 -16.34 5.88 32.55
C LYS A 58 -16.76 6.55 31.23
N ASN A 59 -17.08 5.76 30.19
CA ASN A 59 -17.41 6.23 28.85
C ASN A 59 -18.84 5.80 28.41
N ARG A 60 -19.85 5.87 29.30
CA ARG A 60 -21.21 5.36 29.01
C ARG A 60 -21.84 5.89 27.70
N VAL A 61 -21.64 7.16 27.37
CA VAL A 61 -22.19 7.77 26.14
C VAL A 61 -21.57 7.14 24.88
N ALA A 62 -20.24 6.98 24.85
CA ALA A 62 -19.54 6.32 23.75
C ALA A 62 -19.93 4.84 23.59
N ILE A 63 -20.27 4.15 24.69
CA ILE A 63 -20.79 2.77 24.63
C ILE A 63 -22.19 2.76 23.99
N LEU A 64 -23.10 3.64 24.40
CA LEU A 64 -24.43 3.76 23.82
C LEU A 64 -24.38 4.14 22.33
N GLU A 65 -23.53 5.08 21.96
CA GLU A 65 -23.35 5.50 20.56
C GLU A 65 -22.71 4.39 19.71
N PHE A 66 -21.71 3.65 20.23
CA PHE A 66 -21.16 2.48 19.55
C PHE A 66 -22.23 1.42 19.29
N LEU A 67 -23.07 1.11 20.29
CA LEU A 67 -24.18 0.16 20.14
C LEU A 67 -25.24 0.67 19.15
N LEU A 68 -25.53 1.97 19.14
CA LEU A 68 -26.41 2.62 18.16
C LEU A 68 -25.86 2.47 16.74
N HIS A 69 -24.58 2.77 16.49
CA HIS A 69 -23.95 2.57 15.19
C HIS A 69 -23.91 1.09 14.76
N MET A 70 -23.64 0.17 15.69
CA MET A 70 -23.64 -1.28 15.41
C MET A 70 -25.04 -1.81 15.06
N SER A 71 -26.11 -1.29 15.69
CA SER A 71 -27.49 -1.67 15.35
C SER A 71 -27.93 -1.12 13.99
N GLN A 72 -27.53 0.10 13.64
CA GLN A 72 -27.79 0.69 12.32
C GLN A 72 -27.09 -0.06 11.17
N LEU A 73 -25.95 -0.69 11.44
CA LEU A 73 -25.19 -1.49 10.47
C LEU A 73 -25.89 -2.83 10.12
N GLY A 74 -26.88 -3.27 10.89
CA GLY A 74 -27.66 -4.48 10.60
C GLY A 74 -28.62 -4.34 9.40
N GLU A 75 -29.11 -3.13 9.15
CA GLU A 75 -30.11 -2.81 8.10
C GLU A 75 -29.48 -2.48 6.74
N ARG A 76 -28.18 -2.12 6.71
CA ARG A 76 -27.43 -1.89 5.47
C ARG A 76 -26.34 -2.95 5.30
N ASP A 77 -26.65 -3.93 4.46
CA ASP A 77 -25.73 -4.92 3.86
C ASP A 77 -24.61 -5.44 4.76
N ARG A 78 -24.83 -6.66 5.26
CA ARG A 78 -23.82 -7.57 5.86
C ARG A 78 -22.47 -7.51 5.14
N PHE A 79 -21.57 -6.62 5.59
CA PHE A 79 -20.21 -6.40 5.08
C PHE A 79 -19.98 -6.92 3.64
N SER A 80 -20.69 -6.32 2.67
CA SER A 80 -20.59 -6.78 1.28
C SER A 80 -19.17 -6.52 0.77
N LEU A 81 -18.37 -7.57 0.75
CA LEU A 81 -16.94 -7.56 0.42
C LEU A 81 -16.69 -7.31 -1.09
N HIS A 82 -17.70 -6.86 -1.81
CA HIS A 82 -17.72 -6.69 -3.26
C HIS A 82 -17.29 -5.30 -3.75
N ASP A 83 -17.15 -4.30 -2.87
CA ASP A 83 -16.79 -2.92 -3.27
C ASP A 83 -15.38 -2.46 -2.84
N MET A 84 -14.44 -3.41 -2.80
CA MET A 84 -13.00 -3.11 -3.01
C MET A 84 -12.60 -3.25 -4.48
N ARG A 85 -13.56 -3.10 -5.41
CA ARG A 85 -13.26 -2.99 -6.85
C ARG A 85 -12.79 -1.57 -7.17
N LEU A 86 -11.51 -1.31 -6.90
CA LEU A 86 -10.79 -0.22 -7.55
C LEU A 86 -11.04 -0.29 -9.07
N GLY A 87 -11.31 0.87 -9.68
CA GLY A 87 -11.74 0.96 -11.08
C GLY A 87 -10.69 0.53 -12.08
N LEU A 88 -10.62 -0.79 -12.34
CA LEU A 88 -9.92 -1.37 -13.48
C LEU A 88 -10.80 -1.18 -14.74
N PRO A 89 -10.40 -0.35 -15.72
CA PRO A 89 -10.98 -0.44 -17.06
C PRO A 89 -10.59 -1.80 -17.65
N SER A 90 -11.60 -2.60 -18.02
CA SER A 90 -11.39 -3.89 -18.67
C SER A 90 -10.84 -3.68 -20.09
N PRO A 91 -9.72 -4.28 -20.49
CA PRO A 91 -9.34 -4.33 -21.89
C PRO A 91 -10.28 -5.31 -22.62
N ALA A 92 -11.14 -4.78 -23.48
CA ALA A 92 -11.87 -5.60 -24.44
C ALA A 92 -10.94 -5.94 -25.62
N PRO A 93 -11.01 -7.16 -26.19
CA PRO A 93 -10.20 -7.53 -27.35
C PRO A 93 -10.80 -6.92 -28.62
N SER A 94 -10.00 -6.15 -29.37
CA SER A 94 -10.37 -5.69 -30.71
C SER A 94 -9.19 -5.75 -31.66
N THR A 95 -9.35 -6.58 -32.69
CA THR A 95 -8.40 -6.87 -33.76
C THR A 95 -8.21 -5.70 -34.71
N SER A 96 -6.96 -5.34 -35.04
CA SER A 96 -6.57 -4.98 -36.41
C SER A 96 -5.05 -5.03 -36.58
N ALA A 97 -4.58 -5.46 -37.76
CA ALA A 97 -3.17 -5.58 -38.09
C ALA A 97 -2.71 -4.41 -38.98
N GLN A 98 -1.49 -3.90 -38.76
CA GLN A 98 -0.47 -3.59 -39.79
C GLN A 98 0.79 -2.95 -39.19
N THR A 99 1.93 -3.21 -39.82
CA THR A 99 3.29 -2.68 -39.54
C THR A 99 3.75 -1.81 -40.74
N PRO A 100 5.00 -1.32 -40.82
CA PRO A 100 5.66 -0.33 -39.95
C PRO A 100 6.34 0.83 -40.75
N SER A 101 6.75 1.94 -40.10
CA SER A 101 7.94 2.79 -40.44
C SER A 101 7.93 4.17 -39.75
N GLY A 102 9.12 4.78 -39.55
CA GLY A 102 9.28 6.24 -39.53
C GLY A 102 9.91 6.90 -38.28
N GLN A 103 10.59 8.03 -38.48
CA GLN A 103 11.26 8.89 -37.46
C GLN A 103 10.52 10.27 -37.40
N ILE A 104 10.92 11.39 -36.76
CA ILE A 104 12.22 12.01 -36.42
C ILE A 104 12.07 12.93 -35.17
N VAL A 105 13.07 12.93 -34.28
CA VAL A 105 13.65 13.99 -33.39
C VAL A 105 12.88 15.31 -33.09
N ALA A 106 13.02 15.80 -31.84
CA ALA A 106 12.94 17.21 -31.34
C ALA A 106 11.56 17.90 -31.10
N VAL A 107 11.37 18.90 -30.21
CA VAL A 107 12.12 19.52 -29.06
C VAL A 107 11.17 20.51 -28.30
N ASN A 108 11.50 20.92 -27.05
CA ASN A 108 10.96 22.05 -26.23
C ASN A 108 9.69 21.92 -25.34
N THR A 109 9.84 22.45 -24.11
CA THR A 109 8.88 22.84 -23.03
C THR A 109 8.15 24.19 -23.35
N PRO A 110 7.21 24.75 -22.53
CA PRO A 110 6.81 24.43 -21.14
C PRO A 110 5.28 24.34 -20.82
N ASP A 111 4.98 23.94 -19.57
CA ASP A 111 3.78 24.15 -18.73
C ASP A 111 2.35 24.19 -19.32
N SER A 112 1.50 23.23 -18.91
CA SER A 112 0.39 23.48 -17.95
C SER A 112 -0.49 22.25 -17.67
N GLN A 113 -0.78 22.04 -16.37
CA GLN A 113 -1.96 21.38 -15.75
C GLN A 113 -2.73 20.25 -16.47
N GLY A 114 -2.91 19.12 -15.75
CA GLY A 114 -4.27 18.56 -15.61
C GLY A 114 -4.47 17.04 -15.58
N THR A 115 -4.02 16.32 -14.55
CA THR A 115 -4.74 15.11 -14.07
C THR A 115 -4.27 14.67 -12.68
N PRO A 116 -5.09 14.79 -11.62
CA PRO A 116 -4.74 14.32 -10.28
C PRO A 116 -5.26 12.89 -10.03
N LEU A 117 -4.54 11.87 -10.51
CA LEU A 117 -4.92 10.48 -10.25
C LEU A 117 -4.52 10.04 -8.84
N SER A 118 -5.50 10.17 -7.94
CA SER A 118 -5.70 9.34 -6.74
C SER A 118 -4.45 8.99 -5.90
N SER A 119 -3.92 9.99 -5.20
CA SER A 119 -3.09 9.75 -4.01
C SER A 119 -3.85 8.93 -2.96
N CYS A 120 -3.25 7.84 -2.48
CA CYS A 120 -3.71 7.10 -1.31
C CYS A 120 -3.49 7.92 -0.02
N ARG A 121 -4.40 8.88 0.23
CA ARG A 121 -4.38 9.80 1.39
C ARG A 121 -4.68 9.10 2.73
N ILE A 122 -3.79 8.20 3.16
CA ILE A 122 -3.81 7.58 4.50
C ILE A 122 -2.56 7.97 5.31
N PHE A 123 -1.46 8.35 4.64
CA PHE A 123 -0.27 8.91 5.29
C PHE A 123 0.11 10.22 4.60
N ASN A 124 -0.40 11.35 5.11
CA ASN A 124 -0.14 12.66 4.55
C ASN A 124 1.02 13.37 5.28
N GLU A 125 2.23 12.80 5.14
CA GLU A 125 3.52 13.47 5.40
C GLU A 125 4.55 12.96 4.38
N ASP A 126 4.76 13.71 3.30
CA ASP A 126 5.91 13.62 2.37
C ASP A 126 6.39 12.23 1.92
N CYS A 127 5.52 11.21 1.91
CA CYS A 127 5.91 9.85 1.56
C CYS A 127 6.09 9.71 0.04
N ILE A 128 7.20 9.09 -0.38
CA ILE A 128 7.49 8.84 -1.79
C ILE A 128 6.39 7.96 -2.41
N SER A 129 5.90 8.36 -3.58
CA SER A 129 4.88 7.64 -4.35
C SER A 129 5.36 6.23 -4.74
N GLU A 130 4.45 5.25 -4.69
CA GLU A 130 4.75 3.85 -4.98
C GLU A 130 5.32 3.65 -6.40
N ASP A 131 4.83 4.39 -7.39
CA ASP A 131 5.32 4.34 -8.78
C ASP A 131 6.82 4.66 -8.89
N LEU A 132 7.30 5.65 -8.12
CA LEU A 132 8.73 5.99 -8.05
C LEU A 132 9.53 4.86 -7.38
N LEU A 133 8.99 4.20 -6.36
CA LEU A 133 9.66 3.07 -5.71
C LEU A 133 9.73 1.84 -6.61
N VAL A 134 8.68 1.59 -7.40
CA VAL A 134 8.68 0.53 -8.43
C VAL A 134 9.71 0.84 -9.52
N GLN A 135 9.78 2.09 -9.99
CA GLN A 135 10.80 2.52 -10.96
C GLN A 135 12.23 2.35 -10.41
N GLU A 136 12.49 2.79 -9.18
CA GLU A 136 13.79 2.62 -8.52
C GLU A 136 14.15 1.14 -8.32
N LEU A 137 13.17 0.29 -8.01
CA LEU A 137 13.39 -1.15 -7.93
C LEU A 137 13.73 -1.78 -9.28
N ILE A 138 13.06 -1.39 -10.36
CA ILE A 138 13.39 -1.83 -11.73
C ILE A 138 14.82 -1.45 -12.10
N TYR A 139 15.26 -0.22 -11.78
CA TYR A 139 16.67 0.17 -11.95
C TYR A 139 17.62 -0.68 -11.10
N SER A 140 17.27 -0.94 -9.84
CA SER A 140 18.10 -1.79 -8.98
C SER A 140 18.26 -3.21 -9.54
N PHE A 141 17.19 -3.82 -10.07
CA PHE A 141 17.20 -5.14 -10.70
C PHE A 141 18.14 -5.20 -11.92
N GLN A 142 18.17 -4.14 -12.73
CA GLN A 142 19.12 -3.98 -13.84
C GLN A 142 20.55 -3.69 -13.36
N GLY A 143 20.78 -3.59 -12.05
CA GLY A 143 22.07 -3.28 -11.43
C GLY A 143 22.45 -1.80 -11.45
N ILE A 144 21.50 -0.91 -11.77
CA ILE A 144 21.71 0.53 -11.99
C ILE A 144 21.29 1.30 -10.74
N GLU A 145 22.02 2.36 -10.40
CA GLU A 145 21.60 3.28 -9.34
C GLU A 145 20.44 4.19 -9.77
N GLY A 146 19.47 4.36 -8.87
CA GLY A 146 18.42 5.35 -9.02
C GLY A 146 18.74 6.68 -8.33
N ARG A 147 17.69 7.45 -8.06
CA ARG A 147 17.71 8.70 -7.30
C ARG A 147 17.61 8.49 -5.79
N ILE A 148 16.92 7.42 -5.39
CA ILE A 148 16.60 7.04 -4.00
C ILE A 148 17.43 5.83 -3.58
N LEU A 149 17.58 4.83 -4.47
CA LEU A 149 18.43 3.66 -4.25
C LEU A 149 19.84 3.89 -4.81
N LYS A 150 20.83 3.86 -3.92
CA LYS A 150 22.26 3.99 -4.22
C LYS A 150 23.01 2.71 -3.91
N LEU A 151 24.00 2.36 -4.73
CA LEU A 151 24.72 1.11 -4.62
C LEU A 151 25.99 1.32 -3.79
N ASP A 152 25.98 0.82 -2.56
CA ASP A 152 27.20 0.68 -1.78
C ASP A 152 27.92 -0.62 -2.17
N THR A 153 29.23 -0.51 -2.36
CA THR A 153 30.15 -1.62 -2.59
C THR A 153 30.18 -2.64 -1.44
N SER A 154 29.85 -2.25 -0.22
CA SER A 154 29.96 -3.11 0.98
C SER A 154 28.65 -3.80 1.35
N TYR A 155 27.54 -3.05 1.37
CA TYR A 155 26.23 -3.52 1.85
C TYR A 155 25.16 -3.62 0.75
N GLY A 156 25.51 -3.37 -0.52
CA GLY A 156 24.57 -3.44 -1.65
C GLY A 156 23.71 -2.18 -1.78
N PHE A 157 22.49 -2.32 -2.30
CA PHE A 157 21.61 -1.18 -2.50
C PHE A 157 21.09 -0.63 -1.16
N GLN A 158 21.35 0.65 -0.90
CA GLN A 158 20.90 1.40 0.26
C GLN A 158 19.93 2.51 -0.16
N ILE A 159 18.98 2.82 0.72
CA ILE A 159 18.03 3.92 0.56
C ILE A 159 18.70 5.21 1.09
N ALA A 160 18.70 6.27 0.28
CA ALA A 160 19.23 7.56 0.69
C ALA A 160 18.51 8.12 1.94
N HIS A 161 19.25 8.62 2.93
CA HIS A 161 18.70 9.08 4.22
C HIS A 161 17.64 10.19 4.12
N GLN A 162 17.59 10.89 2.99
CA GLN A 162 16.61 11.95 2.70
C GLN A 162 15.24 11.40 2.24
N ALA A 163 15.14 10.09 1.94
CA ALA A 163 13.93 9.45 1.46
C ALA A 163 12.97 9.12 2.61
N LYS A 164 11.93 9.94 2.78
CA LYS A 164 10.82 9.67 3.72
C LYS A 164 10.00 8.47 3.22
N LEU A 165 10.23 7.31 3.83
CA LEU A 165 9.55 6.05 3.54
C LEU A 165 8.90 5.45 4.78
N ASN A 166 7.73 4.82 4.60
CA ASN A 166 7.13 4.01 5.64
C ASN A 166 8.04 2.79 5.93
N ARG A 167 8.18 2.41 7.20
CA ARG A 167 8.96 1.26 7.66
C ARG A 167 8.71 -0.03 6.85
N TYR A 168 7.46 -0.27 6.44
CA TYR A 168 7.13 -1.43 5.60
C TYR A 168 7.71 -1.31 4.18
N GLN A 169 7.55 -0.16 3.52
CA GLN A 169 8.10 0.09 2.19
C GLN A 169 9.63 0.02 2.23
N HIS A 170 10.27 0.64 3.21
CA HIS A 170 11.72 0.59 3.42
C HIS A 170 12.24 -0.85 3.53
N GLN A 171 11.57 -1.71 4.32
CA GLN A 171 11.95 -3.12 4.45
C GLN A 171 11.70 -3.93 3.17
N ALA A 172 10.61 -3.66 2.45
CA ALA A 172 10.29 -4.35 1.20
C ALA A 172 11.25 -3.96 0.08
N VAL A 173 11.53 -2.66 -0.08
CA VAL A 173 12.44 -2.11 -1.10
C VAL A 173 13.85 -2.65 -0.92
N LEU A 174 14.42 -2.62 0.30
CA LEU A 174 15.75 -3.19 0.55
C LEU A 174 15.82 -4.67 0.15
N ARG A 175 14.89 -5.49 0.63
CA ARG A 175 14.84 -6.94 0.34
C ARG A 175 14.72 -7.27 -1.13
N LEU A 176 13.97 -6.46 -1.89
CA LEU A 176 13.88 -6.63 -3.34
C LEU A 176 15.19 -6.21 -4.00
N SER A 177 15.77 -5.07 -3.61
CA SER A 177 17.02 -4.55 -4.18
C SER A 177 18.25 -5.45 -3.96
N GLU A 178 18.23 -6.37 -2.97
CA GLU A 178 19.24 -7.43 -2.82
C GLU A 178 19.40 -8.28 -4.11
N LEU A 179 18.31 -8.51 -4.86
CA LEU A 179 18.34 -9.20 -6.15
C LEU A 179 19.19 -8.45 -7.18
N GLY A 180 19.08 -7.12 -7.21
CA GLY A 180 19.88 -6.24 -8.04
C GLY A 180 21.38 -6.27 -7.71
N TYR A 181 21.71 -6.37 -6.42
CA TYR A 181 23.09 -6.54 -5.98
C TYR A 181 23.66 -7.89 -6.45
N LEU A 182 22.87 -8.97 -6.31
CA LEU A 182 23.24 -10.30 -6.80
C LEU A 182 23.45 -10.33 -8.32
N HIS A 183 22.57 -9.69 -9.09
CA HIS A 183 22.75 -9.49 -10.53
C HIS A 183 24.11 -8.82 -10.84
N ASN A 184 24.47 -7.75 -10.11
CA ASN A 184 25.78 -7.10 -10.26
C ASN A 184 26.97 -7.98 -9.84
N VAL A 185 26.82 -8.88 -8.86
CA VAL A 185 27.84 -9.88 -8.51
C VAL A 185 28.03 -10.88 -9.65
N VAL A 186 26.94 -11.41 -10.23
CA VAL A 186 27.00 -12.34 -11.36
C VAL A 186 27.62 -11.69 -12.59
N ARG A 187 27.18 -10.47 -12.96
CA ARG A 187 27.72 -9.75 -14.14
C ARG A 187 29.22 -9.47 -14.04
N ARG A 188 29.68 -8.97 -12.88
CA ARG A 188 31.12 -8.78 -12.60
C ARG A 188 31.89 -10.09 -12.46
N GLY A 189 31.22 -11.19 -12.14
CA GLY A 189 31.81 -12.54 -12.18
C GLY A 189 32.04 -12.98 -13.63
N LEU A 190 31.02 -12.81 -14.47
CA LEU A 190 31.05 -13.14 -15.88
C LEU A 190 32.11 -12.34 -16.66
N GLU A 191 32.23 -11.04 -16.41
CA GLU A 191 33.30 -10.17 -16.94
C GLU A 191 34.72 -10.71 -16.59
N ARG A 192 34.89 -11.34 -15.41
CA ARG A 192 36.16 -11.95 -14.97
C ARG A 192 36.40 -13.37 -15.50
N ILE A 193 35.35 -14.08 -15.93
CA ILE A 193 35.41 -15.44 -16.49
C ILE A 193 35.55 -15.41 -18.02
N SER A 194 35.10 -14.33 -18.66
CA SER A 194 35.16 -14.08 -20.11
C SER A 194 36.55 -13.75 -20.75
N PRO A 195 37.69 -13.59 -20.02
CA PRO A 195 38.99 -13.43 -20.69
C PRO A 195 39.33 -14.62 -21.61
N LYS A 196 39.65 -14.32 -22.87
CA LYS A 196 40.07 -15.31 -23.88
C LYS A 196 41.25 -16.12 -23.35
N GLY A 197 41.02 -17.40 -23.07
CA GLY A 197 42.05 -18.34 -22.60
C GLY A 197 41.79 -18.98 -21.23
N ALA A 198 40.70 -18.63 -20.53
CA ALA A 198 40.36 -19.24 -19.23
C ALA A 198 39.98 -20.74 -19.31
N GLY A 199 39.67 -21.25 -20.51
CA GLY A 199 39.57 -22.69 -20.82
C GLY A 199 38.13 -23.22 -20.94
N ARG A 200 37.97 -24.40 -21.56
CA ARG A 200 36.64 -24.91 -21.99
C ARG A 200 35.58 -25.00 -20.87
N VAL A 201 36.00 -25.20 -19.61
CA VAL A 201 35.09 -25.23 -18.45
C VAL A 201 34.60 -23.83 -18.09
N SER A 202 35.47 -22.81 -18.15
CA SER A 202 35.07 -21.42 -17.92
C SER A 202 34.16 -20.92 -19.03
N ASP A 203 34.44 -21.30 -20.28
CA ASP A 203 33.60 -20.96 -21.43
C ASP A 203 32.18 -21.58 -21.29
N SER A 204 32.11 -22.84 -20.87
CA SER A 204 30.85 -23.54 -20.60
C SER A 204 30.06 -22.90 -19.44
N LEU A 205 30.74 -22.53 -18.35
CA LEU A 205 30.14 -21.81 -17.23
C LEU A 205 29.65 -20.42 -17.63
N ALA A 206 30.44 -19.68 -18.41
CA ALA A 206 30.06 -18.37 -18.93
C ALA A 206 28.83 -18.46 -19.84
N ALA A 207 28.77 -19.45 -20.73
CA ALA A 207 27.61 -19.71 -21.58
C ALA A 207 26.35 -20.04 -20.77
N ALA A 208 26.46 -20.85 -19.72
CA ALA A 208 25.36 -21.14 -18.80
C ALA A 208 24.88 -19.86 -18.08
N LEU A 209 25.79 -19.07 -17.50
CA LEU A 209 25.45 -17.81 -16.83
C LEU A 209 24.83 -16.78 -17.80
N HIS A 210 25.30 -16.71 -19.04
CA HIS A 210 24.69 -15.88 -20.08
C HIS A 210 23.25 -16.33 -20.41
N LYS A 211 22.98 -17.64 -20.44
CA LYS A 211 21.61 -18.15 -20.63
C LYS A 211 20.69 -17.73 -19.48
N GLU A 212 21.10 -17.97 -18.24
CA GLU A 212 20.29 -17.61 -17.06
C GLU A 212 20.07 -16.09 -16.95
N LEU A 213 21.07 -15.27 -17.29
CA LEU A 213 20.90 -13.81 -17.38
C LEU A 213 19.96 -13.40 -18.54
N SER A 214 19.89 -14.18 -19.62
CA SER A 214 18.96 -13.91 -20.74
C SER A 214 17.51 -14.29 -20.42
N GLU A 215 17.29 -15.17 -19.44
CA GLU A 215 15.97 -15.50 -18.89
C GLU A 215 15.54 -14.54 -17.77
N TYR A 216 16.51 -13.83 -17.17
CA TYR A 216 16.27 -12.81 -16.14
C TYR A 216 15.76 -11.46 -16.69
N TYR A 217 16.07 -11.14 -17.96
CA TYR A 217 15.72 -9.87 -18.62
C TYR A 217 14.40 -9.94 -19.40
#